data_AF-Q40440-F1
#
_entry.id   AF-Q40440-F1
#
_cell.length_a   1.000
_cell.length_b   1.000
_cell.length_c   1.000
_cell.angle_alpha   90.00
_cell.angle_beta   90.00
_cell.angle_gamma   90.00
#
_symmetry.space_group_name_H-M   'P 1'
#
loop_
_entity.id
_entity.type
_entity.pdbx_description
1 polymer ?
#
loop_
_entity_poly.entity_id
_entity_poly.type
_entity_poly.pdbx_seq_one_letter_code
_entity_poly.pdbx_strand_id
1 'polypeptide(L)' 'ACLRKCSCKAAFFRTGLNGSRGECYLPTEIFSLMNNDKDRTRYDSYAFVKVQVKAKRAAAKGNRRFMNEK' A
#
# COMPACT_ATOMS: atom_id res chain seq x y z
N ALA A 1 6.02 2.71 -8.12
CA ALA A 1 4.74 3.13 -8.69
C ALA A 1 3.69 3.55 -7.63
N CYS A 2 3.29 2.70 -6.66
CA CYS A 2 2.29 3.10 -5.63
C CYS A 2 2.85 3.92 -4.46
N LEU A 3 4.01 3.56 -3.91
CA LEU A 3 4.59 4.24 -2.74
C LEU A 3 4.81 5.74 -2.98
N ARG A 4 5.27 6.10 -4.20
CA ARG A 4 5.55 7.48 -4.62
C ARG A 4 4.33 8.26 -5.13
N LYS A 5 3.14 7.65 -5.23
CA LYS A 5 1.90 8.34 -5.62
C LYS A 5 0.96 8.46 -4.43
N CYS A 6 0.57 9.68 -4.10
CA CYS A 6 -0.34 9.95 -2.96
C CYS A 6 -1.77 9.45 -3.22
N SER A 7 -2.21 9.48 -4.49
CA SER A 7 -3.51 8.95 -4.89
C SER A 7 -3.58 7.43 -4.82
N CYS A 8 -2.45 6.71 -4.96
CA CYS A 8 -2.45 5.26 -4.92
C CYS A 8 -2.68 4.73 -3.50
N LYS A 9 -3.68 3.83 -3.36
CA LYS A 9 -4.04 3.21 -2.07
C LYS A 9 -3.60 1.75 -1.97
N ALA A 10 -3.47 1.05 -3.09
CA ALA A 10 -2.91 -0.30 -3.12
C ALA A 10 -2.19 -0.62 -4.43
N ALA A 11 -1.43 -1.71 -4.40
CA ALA A 11 -0.95 -2.39 -5.59
C ALA A 11 -1.44 -3.83 -5.59
N PHE A 12 -2.13 -4.23 -6.65
CA PHE A 12 -2.50 -5.61 -6.93
C PHE A 12 -1.55 -6.17 -7.97
N PHE A 13 -1.00 -7.34 -7.68
CA PHE A 13 -0.12 -8.05 -8.58
C PHE A 13 -0.70 -9.42 -8.87
N ARG A 14 -0.69 -9.84 -10.13
CA ARG A 14 -0.98 -11.23 -10.49
C ARG A 14 0.08 -11.80 -11.41
N THR A 15 0.33 -13.09 -11.27
CA THR A 15 1.22 -13.85 -12.15
C THR A 15 0.61 -15.18 -12.53
N GLY A 16 0.83 -15.59 -13.79
CA GLY A 16 0.42 -16.91 -14.25
C GLY A 16 1.23 -18.02 -13.59
N LEU A 17 0.75 -19.27 -13.66
CA LEU A 17 1.31 -20.44 -12.97
C LEU A 17 2.82 -20.67 -13.17
N ASN A 18 3.41 -20.19 -14.28
CA ASN A 18 4.83 -20.31 -14.59
C ASN A 18 5.41 -18.98 -15.14
N GLY A 19 4.78 -17.85 -14.82
CA GLY A 19 5.10 -16.56 -15.42
C GLY A 19 6.27 -15.87 -14.75
N SER A 20 7.33 -15.57 -15.51
CA SER A 20 8.37 -14.58 -15.14
C SER A 20 7.87 -13.12 -15.27
N ARG A 21 6.70 -12.93 -15.89
CA ARG A 21 6.04 -11.63 -16.11
C ARG A 21 4.68 -11.65 -15.46
N GLY A 22 4.36 -10.58 -14.74
CA GLY A 22 3.06 -10.37 -14.12
C GLY A 22 2.53 -8.97 -14.36
N GLU A 23 1.27 -8.77 -14.01
CA GLU A 23 0.55 -7.52 -14.21
C GLU A 23 0.37 -6.78 -12.88
N CYS A 24 0.48 -5.46 -12.91
CA CYS A 24 0.21 -4.60 -11.77
C CYS A 24 -1.01 -3.71 -12.02
N TYR A 25 -1.93 -3.67 -11.06
CA TYR A 25 -3.04 -2.72 -11.01
C TYR A 25 -2.92 -1.82 -9.77
N LEU A 26 -3.05 -0.50 -9.96
CA LEU A 26 -2.75 0.52 -8.93
C LEU A 26 -3.96 1.44 -8.67
N PRO A 27 -4.98 0.97 -7.94
CA PRO A 27 -6.18 1.76 -7.72
C PRO A 27 -5.97 2.93 -6.77
N THR A 28 -6.76 3.97 -7.00
CA THR A 28 -6.84 5.16 -6.15
C THR A 28 -7.86 5.03 -5.00
N GLU A 29 -8.73 4.03 -5.08
CA GLU A 29 -9.77 3.72 -4.08
C GLU A 29 -9.91 2.21 -3.90
N ILE A 30 -10.26 1.78 -2.70
CA ILE A 30 -10.49 0.36 -2.36
C ILE A 30 -11.75 0.32 -1.51
N PHE A 31 -12.82 -0.27 -2.06
CA PHE A 31 -14.09 -0.41 -1.35
C PHE A 31 -14.15 -1.73 -0.58
N SER A 32 -13.69 -2.81 -1.20
CA SER A 32 -13.66 -4.16 -0.62
C SER A 32 -12.50 -4.98 -1.19
N LEU A 33 -12.14 -6.06 -0.49
CA LEU A 33 -11.15 -7.03 -0.91
C LEU A 33 -11.76 -8.43 -0.84
N MET A 34 -11.44 -9.26 -1.82
CA MET A 34 -11.82 -10.67 -1.85
C MET A 34 -10.58 -11.52 -2.06
N ASN A 35 -10.54 -12.69 -1.43
CA ASN A 35 -9.48 -13.64 -1.68
C ASN A 35 -9.61 -14.21 -3.09
N ASN A 36 -8.49 -14.46 -3.75
CA ASN A 36 -8.48 -15.11 -5.05
C ASN A 36 -8.62 -16.63 -4.87
N ASP A 37 -9.69 -17.20 -5.42
CA ASP A 37 -9.83 -18.65 -5.55
C ASP A 37 -8.93 -19.14 -6.69
N LYS A 38 -7.72 -19.59 -6.33
CA LYS A 38 -6.70 -20.03 -7.28
C LYS A 38 -7.15 -21.22 -8.13
N ASP A 39 -8.01 -22.09 -7.59
CA ASP A 39 -8.50 -23.27 -8.32
C ASP A 39 -9.39 -22.85 -9.50
N ARG A 40 -10.14 -21.75 -9.32
CA ARG A 40 -10.97 -21.16 -10.39
C ARG A 40 -10.17 -20.29 -11.35
N THR A 41 -9.29 -19.45 -10.82
CA THR A 41 -8.66 -18.39 -11.63
C THR A 41 -7.33 -18.79 -12.26
N ARG A 42 -6.68 -19.83 -11.74
CA ARG A 42 -5.40 -20.37 -12.24
C ARG A 42 -4.27 -19.34 -12.29
N TYR A 43 -4.24 -18.37 -11.36
CA TYR A 43 -3.13 -17.43 -11.19
C TYR A 43 -2.86 -17.15 -9.71
N ASP A 44 -1.63 -16.75 -9.41
CA ASP A 44 -1.26 -16.24 -8.09
C ASP A 44 -1.52 -14.74 -8.00
N SER A 45 -2.05 -14.29 -6.87
CA SER A 45 -2.42 -12.89 -6.64
C SER A 45 -1.89 -12.37 -5.31
N TYR A 46 -1.41 -11.14 -5.32
CA TYR A 46 -0.91 -10.45 -4.15
C TYR A 46 -1.52 -9.06 -4.08
N ALA A 47 -1.94 -8.65 -2.88
CA ALA A 47 -2.47 -7.32 -2.62
C ALA A 47 -1.62 -6.61 -1.57
N PHE A 48 -1.09 -5.44 -1.93
CA PHE A 48 -0.30 -4.59 -1.04
C PHE A 48 -1.10 -3.32 -0.75
N VAL A 49 -1.68 -3.24 0.45
CA VAL A 49 -2.45 -2.05 0.89
C VAL A 49 -1.52 -1.04 1.55
N LYS A 50 -1.57 0.21 1.10
CA LYS A 50 -0.77 1.31 1.65
C LYS A 50 -1.41 1.83 2.93
N VAL A 51 -0.86 1.42 4.06
CA VAL A 51 -1.31 1.89 5.39
C VAL A 51 -0.40 3.01 5.91
N GLN A 52 -0.97 3.92 6.69
CA GLN A 52 -0.18 4.89 7.44
C GLN A 52 0.39 4.23 8.69
N VAL A 53 1.71 4.11 8.77
CA VAL A 53 2.37 3.78 10.02
C VAL A 53 2.34 5.05 10.86
N LYS A 54 1.45 5.13 11.86
CA LYS A 54 1.60 6.15 12.90
C LYS A 54 2.95 5.87 13.55
N ALA A 55 3.92 6.77 13.39
CA ALA A 55 5.10 6.71 14.22
C ALA A 55 4.59 6.73 15.67
N LYS A 56 4.75 5.62 16.40
CA LYS A 56 4.78 5.71 17.87
C LYS A 56 5.80 6.79 18.10
N ARG A 57 5.38 7.96 18.62
CA ARG A 57 6.24 9.12 18.87
C ARG A 57 7.57 8.59 19.39
N ALA A 58 8.55 8.45 18.51
CA ALA A 58 9.88 8.02 18.90
C ALA A 58 10.34 9.19 19.75
N ALA A 59 10.34 8.97 21.06
CA ALA A 59 10.64 9.90 22.14
C ALA A 59 10.73 11.36 21.68
N ALA A 60 9.68 12.16 21.94
CA ALA A 60 9.81 13.60 21.93
C ALA A 60 10.81 14.01 23.04
N LYS A 61 12.11 14.01 22.69
CA LYS A 61 13.18 14.68 23.43
C LYS A 61 13.94 15.50 22.41
N GLY A 62 13.56 16.78 22.33
CA GLY A 62 14.15 17.73 21.39
C GLY A 62 13.47 19.09 21.50
N ASN A 63 13.77 19.79 22.59
CA ASN A 63 13.31 21.11 22.98
C ASN A 63 13.50 22.15 21.85
N ARG A 64 12.42 22.74 21.30
CA ARG A 64 12.51 24.04 20.61
C ARG A 64 11.31 24.91 20.92
N ARG A 65 11.66 26.16 21.27
CA ARG A 65 10.93 27.16 22.04
C ARG A 65 9.65 27.63 21.35
N PHE A 66 8.64 27.94 22.15
CA PHE A 66 7.54 28.82 21.76
C PHE A 66 8.13 30.14 21.26
N MET A 67 7.87 30.47 20.00
CA MET A 67 7.86 31.85 19.54
C MET A 67 6.38 32.17 19.28
N ASN A 68 5.79 32.93 20.22
CA ASN A 68 4.59 33.70 19.96
C ASN A 68 5.03 35.09 19.50
N GLU A 69 4.53 35.55 18.36
CA GLU A 69 4.22 36.95 18.00
C GLU A 69 3.85 36.94 16.50
N LYS A 70 2.80 37.59 16.01
CA LYS A 70 1.93 38.64 16.54
C LYS A 70 0.59 38.58 15.80
#